data_AF-A0A371WQ44-F1
#
_entry.id   AF-A0A371WQ44-F1
#
_cell.length_a   1.000
_cell.length_b   1.000
_cell.length_c   1.000
_cell.angle_alpha   90.00
_cell.angle_beta   90.00
_cell.angle_gamma   90.00
#
_symmetry.space_group_name_H-M   'P 1'
#
loop_
_entity.id
_entity.type
_entity.pdbx_description
1 polymer ?
#
loop_
_entity_poly.entity_id
_entity_poly.type
_entity_poly.pdbx_seq_one_letter_code
_entity_poly.pdbx_strand_id
1 'polypeptide(L)'
;MIAVMRTLLAQAFVAAVLLCAMPAAADISPWPPRDSGDGQMQTEITVDWAAGLRDAASFDEVQRRIGAKGRIESIADEGDAPRAVYRWTGLHGRGGITAFLYRTGDFSLVIAPANSRPIKLNSFGAYFCPDCAPPVQACGHRPSWVPHSVHWDNFDCPCTVTGPPVQYACEPP
;
A
#
# COMPACT_ATOMS: atom_id res chain seq x y z
N MET A 1 -9.76 -53.72 -38.91
CA MET A 1 -8.65 -53.39 -37.98
C MET A 1 -8.25 -51.92 -37.92
N ILE A 2 -8.67 -51.03 -38.83
CA ILE A 2 -8.25 -49.61 -38.84
C ILE A 2 -9.12 -48.70 -37.94
N ALA A 3 -10.34 -49.12 -37.60
CA ALA A 3 -11.29 -48.30 -36.83
C ALA A 3 -11.00 -48.22 -35.33
N VAL A 4 -10.34 -49.22 -34.74
CA VAL A 4 -10.11 -49.29 -33.27
C VAL A 4 -8.93 -48.40 -32.83
N MET A 5 -8.00 -48.10 -33.75
CA MET A 5 -6.78 -47.34 -33.44
C MET A 5 -7.00 -45.81 -33.43
N ARG A 6 -8.10 -45.32 -33.98
CA ARG A 6 -8.44 -43.88 -33.99
C ARG A 6 -9.07 -43.40 -32.68
N THR A 7 -9.67 -44.30 -31.90
CA THR A 7 -10.38 -43.95 -30.65
C THR A 7 -9.43 -43.74 -29.47
N LEU A 8 -8.28 -44.43 -29.46
CA LEU A 8 -7.28 -44.33 -28.39
C LEU A 8 -6.48 -43.03 -28.42
N LEU A 9 -6.22 -42.46 -29.61
CA LEU A 9 -5.50 -41.19 -29.75
C LEU A 9 -6.34 -39.97 -29.31
N ALA A 10 -7.67 -40.05 -29.46
CA ALA A 10 -8.57 -38.96 -29.05
C ALA A 10 -8.70 -38.83 -27.53
N GLN A 11 -8.58 -39.93 -26.77
CA GLN A 11 -8.69 -39.90 -25.31
C GLN A 11 -7.42 -39.38 -24.62
N ALA A 12 -6.24 -39.59 -25.20
CA ALA A 12 -4.98 -39.07 -24.66
C ALA A 12 -4.88 -37.52 -24.77
N PHE A 13 -5.49 -36.93 -25.80
CA PHE A 13 -5.43 -35.48 -26.02
C PHE A 13 -6.33 -34.71 -25.04
N VAL A 14 -7.47 -35.27 -24.65
CA VAL A 14 -8.39 -34.64 -23.68
C VAL A 14 -7.79 -34.64 -22.26
N ALA A 15 -7.03 -35.67 -21.89
CA ALA A 15 -6.37 -35.74 -20.58
C ALA A 15 -5.21 -34.73 -20.43
N ALA A 16 -4.47 -34.46 -21.52
CA ALA A 16 -3.38 -33.49 -21.50
C ALA A 16 -3.87 -32.03 -21.39
N VAL A 17 -5.02 -31.70 -21.98
CA VAL A 17 -5.60 -30.35 -21.89
C VAL A 17 -6.19 -30.06 -20.51
N LEU A 18 -6.70 -31.07 -19.80
CA LEU A 18 -7.24 -30.90 -18.44
C LEU A 18 -6.15 -30.66 -17.38
N LEU A 19 -4.91 -31.10 -17.59
CA LEU A 19 -3.79 -30.86 -16.67
C LEU A 19 -3.18 -29.46 -16.82
N CYS A 20 -3.31 -28.81 -17.98
CA CYS A 20 -2.87 -27.42 -18.19
C CYS A 20 -3.90 -26.36 -17.78
N ALA A 21 -5.10 -26.77 -17.38
CA ALA A 21 -6.20 -25.89 -17.00
C ALA A 21 -6.39 -25.78 -15.47
N MET A 22 -5.42 -26.23 -14.67
CA MET A 22 -5.42 -25.85 -13.26
C MET A 22 -5.09 -24.35 -13.19
N PRO A 23 -6.01 -23.49 -12.70
CA PRO A 23 -5.63 -22.13 -12.39
C PRO A 23 -4.47 -22.23 -11.42
N ALA A 24 -3.33 -21.62 -11.78
CA ALA A 24 -2.23 -21.45 -10.85
C ALA A 24 -2.83 -20.94 -9.54
N ALA A 25 -2.68 -21.71 -8.46
CA ALA A 25 -3.08 -21.25 -7.14
C ALA A 25 -2.44 -19.88 -6.97
N ALA A 26 -3.26 -18.83 -6.90
CA ALA A 26 -2.76 -17.51 -6.59
C ALA A 26 -1.97 -17.67 -5.29
N ASP A 27 -0.65 -17.47 -5.36
CA ASP A 27 0.22 -17.50 -4.19
C ASP A 27 -0.33 -16.47 -3.21
N ILE A 28 -1.09 -16.94 -2.23
CA ILE A 28 -1.49 -16.12 -1.09
C ILE A 28 -0.21 -15.96 -0.29
N SER A 29 0.59 -14.95 -0.67
CA SER A 29 1.71 -14.53 0.14
C SER A 29 1.19 -14.28 1.56
N PRO A 30 1.80 -14.88 2.59
CA PRO A 30 1.31 -14.77 3.95
C PRO A 30 1.27 -13.30 4.34
N TRP A 31 0.12 -12.86 4.84
CA TRP A 31 -0.05 -11.54 5.40
C TRP A 31 0.20 -11.55 6.91
N PRO A 32 0.90 -10.56 7.47
CA PRO A 32 1.64 -9.53 6.75
C PRO A 32 2.92 -10.10 6.10
N PRO A 33 3.39 -9.57 4.96
CA PRO A 33 4.65 -10.00 4.36
C PRO A 33 5.79 -9.98 5.37
N ARG A 34 6.57 -11.07 5.44
CA ARG A 34 7.67 -11.23 6.40
C ARG A 34 8.62 -10.02 6.35
N ASP A 35 8.94 -9.45 7.52
CA ASP A 35 9.96 -8.40 7.59
C ASP A 35 11.36 -8.96 7.32
N SER A 36 12.26 -8.10 6.82
CA SER A 36 13.63 -8.50 6.49
C SER A 36 14.67 -7.97 7.49
N GLY A 37 14.27 -7.36 8.62
CA GLY A 37 15.20 -6.87 9.63
C GLY A 37 14.82 -5.55 10.33
N ASP A 38 15.85 -4.75 10.63
CA ASP A 38 15.85 -3.59 11.54
C ASP A 38 15.10 -2.34 11.04
N GLY A 39 14.70 -2.31 9.77
CA GLY A 39 14.01 -1.17 9.16
C GLY A 39 14.93 0.03 8.90
N GLN A 40 16.25 -0.14 8.91
CA GLN A 40 17.17 0.95 8.66
C GLN A 40 17.37 1.20 7.16
N MET A 41 17.21 2.45 6.74
CA MET A 41 17.41 2.88 5.36
C MET A 41 18.87 3.32 5.12
N GLN A 42 19.34 3.07 3.90
CA GLN A 42 20.65 3.54 3.42
C GLN A 42 20.58 4.96 2.81
N THR A 43 19.39 5.57 2.79
CA THR A 43 19.15 6.92 2.27
C THR A 43 18.53 7.81 3.33
N GLU A 44 18.78 9.11 3.22
CA GLU A 44 18.07 10.11 3.98
C GLU A 44 16.65 10.28 3.46
N ILE A 45 15.72 10.53 4.37
CA ILE A 45 14.31 10.76 4.05
C ILE A 45 14.13 12.28 3.87
N THR A 46 14.06 12.71 2.62
CA THR A 46 13.80 14.10 2.22
C THR A 46 12.42 14.25 1.57
N VAL A 47 11.97 15.49 1.36
CA VAL A 47 10.70 15.79 0.66
C VAL A 47 10.75 15.30 -0.78
N ASP A 48 11.82 15.60 -1.52
CA ASP A 48 11.99 15.17 -2.91
C ASP A 48 12.04 13.65 -3.06
N TRP A 49 12.71 12.98 -2.12
CA TRP A 49 12.72 11.52 -2.06
C TRP A 49 11.31 10.97 -1.81
N ALA A 50 10.56 11.55 -0.87
CA ALA A 50 9.20 11.13 -0.54
C ALA A 50 8.21 11.32 -1.69
N ALA A 51 8.40 12.34 -2.54
CA ALA A 51 7.60 12.55 -3.75
C ALA A 51 7.68 11.36 -4.71
N GLY A 52 8.81 10.62 -4.72
CA GLY A 52 8.97 9.40 -5.50
C GLY A 52 8.05 8.25 -5.09
N LEU A 53 7.35 8.34 -3.94
CA LEU A 53 6.39 7.34 -3.48
C LEU A 53 4.93 7.67 -3.84
N ARG A 54 4.67 8.86 -4.39
CA ARG A 54 3.31 9.36 -4.66
C ARG A 54 2.44 8.39 -5.46
N ASP A 55 3.03 7.75 -6.47
CA ASP A 55 2.32 6.88 -7.41
C ASP A 55 2.56 5.39 -7.12
N ALA A 56 2.90 5.04 -5.88
CA ALA A 56 3.01 3.63 -5.49
C ALA A 56 1.60 3.03 -5.39
N ALA A 57 1.32 1.99 -6.19
CA ALA A 57 0.01 1.36 -6.24
C ALA A 57 -0.11 0.14 -5.30
N SER A 58 1.03 -0.39 -4.83
CA SER A 58 1.07 -1.54 -3.93
C SER A 58 2.14 -1.38 -2.85
N PHE A 59 1.96 -2.10 -1.74
CA PHE A 59 2.93 -2.08 -0.65
C PHE A 59 4.28 -2.70 -1.05
N ASP A 60 4.28 -3.72 -1.89
CA ASP A 60 5.53 -4.27 -2.46
C ASP A 60 6.28 -3.24 -3.29
N GLU A 61 5.55 -2.41 -4.05
CA GLU A 61 6.15 -1.30 -4.77
C GLU A 61 6.75 -0.26 -3.83
N VAL A 62 6.06 0.08 -2.73
CA VAL A 62 6.60 0.95 -1.68
C VAL A 62 7.91 0.39 -1.15
N GLN A 63 7.94 -0.88 -0.72
CA GLN A 63 9.14 -1.53 -0.20
C GLN A 63 10.29 -1.54 -1.23
N ARG A 64 9.98 -1.81 -2.50
CA ARG A 64 10.96 -1.78 -3.60
C ARG A 64 11.52 -0.38 -3.84
N ARG A 65 10.68 0.66 -3.85
CA ARG A 65 11.10 2.06 -4.03
C ARG A 65 11.91 2.58 -2.84
N ILE A 66 11.58 2.12 -1.62
CA ILE A 66 12.37 2.39 -0.41
C ILE A 66 13.71 1.64 -0.43
N GLY A 67 13.76 0.48 -1.09
CA GLY A 67 14.93 -0.40 -1.09
C GLY A 67 15.08 -1.23 0.18
N ALA A 68 14.05 -1.28 1.03
CA ALA A 68 14.04 -2.05 2.28
C ALA A 68 12.60 -2.50 2.62
N LYS A 69 12.45 -3.69 3.22
CA LYS A 69 11.13 -4.24 3.60
C LYS A 69 10.51 -3.59 4.84
N GLY A 70 11.31 -2.88 5.64
CA GLY A 70 10.86 -2.28 6.90
C GLY A 70 10.81 -3.30 8.03
N ARG A 71 10.59 -2.80 9.25
CA ARG A 71 10.42 -3.59 10.46
C ARG A 71 8.96 -3.60 10.87
N ILE A 72 8.39 -4.77 11.21
CA ILE A 72 7.05 -4.81 11.81
C ILE A 72 7.14 -4.32 13.25
N GLU A 73 6.42 -3.24 13.59
CA GLU A 73 6.30 -2.75 14.97
C GLU A 73 5.13 -3.38 15.71
N SER A 74 4.01 -3.62 15.01
CA SER A 74 2.83 -4.23 15.61
C SER A 74 1.93 -4.87 14.54
N ILE A 75 1.13 -5.84 14.96
CA ILE A 75 0.07 -6.45 14.16
C ILE A 75 -1.21 -6.38 14.99
N ALA A 76 -2.22 -5.72 14.46
CA ALA A 76 -3.57 -5.70 15.02
C ALA A 76 -4.45 -6.54 14.09
N ASP A 77 -4.67 -7.80 14.47
CA ASP A 77 -5.37 -8.76 13.61
C ASP A 77 -6.87 -8.89 13.89
N GLU A 78 -7.34 -8.16 14.91
CA GLU A 78 -8.73 -8.16 15.38
C GLU A 78 -9.38 -6.78 15.14
N GLY A 79 -10.71 -6.77 15.00
CA GLY A 79 -11.52 -5.56 14.79
C GLY A 79 -11.83 -5.25 13.33
N ASP A 80 -12.41 -4.07 13.08
CA ASP A 80 -12.98 -3.70 11.77
C ASP A 80 -11.92 -3.42 10.69
N ALA A 81 -10.65 -3.22 11.09
CA ALA A 81 -9.57 -2.89 10.18
C ALA A 81 -8.24 -3.59 10.55
N PRO A 82 -8.14 -4.91 10.33
CA PRO A 82 -6.92 -5.68 10.59
C PRO A 82 -5.74 -5.11 9.79
N ARG A 83 -4.65 -4.81 10.49
CA ARG A 83 -3.48 -4.14 9.91
C ARG A 83 -2.16 -4.54 10.57
N ALA A 84 -1.08 -4.48 9.80
CA ALA A 84 0.29 -4.51 10.29
C ALA A 84 0.89 -3.12 10.17
N VAL A 85 1.66 -2.71 11.18
CA VAL A 85 2.38 -1.44 11.20
C VAL A 85 3.85 -1.69 10.94
N TYR A 86 4.37 -1.12 9.87
CA TYR A 86 5.78 -1.17 9.52
C TYR A 86 6.45 0.15 9.81
N ARG A 87 7.74 0.09 10.17
CA ARG A 87 8.58 1.27 10.34
C ARG A 87 9.88 1.18 9.56
N TRP A 88 10.28 2.33 9.04
CA TRP A 88 11.62 2.60 8.56
C TRP A 88 12.21 3.79 9.28
N THR A 89 13.51 3.74 9.47
CA THR A 89 14.31 4.83 10.03
C THR A 89 15.31 5.28 8.96
N GLY A 90 15.35 6.58 8.68
CA GLY A 90 16.27 7.13 7.70
C GLY A 90 17.74 6.97 8.09
N LEU A 91 18.65 7.19 7.13
CA LEU A 91 20.09 7.13 7.37
C LEU A 91 20.49 8.00 8.58
N HIS A 92 21.35 7.47 9.45
CA HIS A 92 21.76 8.10 10.72
C HIS A 92 20.61 8.47 11.67
N GLY A 93 19.45 7.81 11.56
CA GLY A 93 18.29 8.14 12.39
C GLY A 93 17.50 9.37 11.92
N ARG A 94 17.83 9.92 10.74
CA ARG A 94 17.24 11.17 10.24
C ARG A 94 15.97 10.90 9.45
N GLY A 95 14.84 11.22 10.06
CA GLY A 95 13.50 10.99 9.52
C GLY A 95 13.01 9.56 9.72
N GLY A 96 11.77 9.31 9.34
CA GLY A 96 11.17 7.99 9.44
C GLY A 96 9.95 7.81 8.56
N ILE A 97 9.55 6.55 8.39
CA ILE A 97 8.34 6.17 7.66
C ILE A 97 7.57 5.23 8.56
N THR A 98 6.28 5.47 8.68
CA THR A 98 5.33 4.52 9.27
C THR A 98 4.34 4.11 8.20
N ALA A 99 4.25 2.82 7.92
CA ALA A 99 3.23 2.29 7.02
C ALA A 99 2.20 1.48 7.80
N PHE A 100 0.94 1.66 7.44
CA PHE A 100 -0.17 0.85 7.89
C PHE A 100 -0.61 0.00 6.70
N LEU A 101 -0.30 -1.30 6.74
CA LEU A 101 -0.69 -2.27 5.73
C LEU A 101 -1.93 -3.01 6.20
N TYR A 102 -3.03 -2.89 5.47
CA TYR A 102 -4.28 -3.59 5.78
C TYR A 102 -4.26 -4.99 5.18
N ARG A 103 -5.06 -5.90 5.77
CA ARG A 103 -5.22 -7.28 5.27
C ARG A 103 -5.74 -7.34 3.83
N THR A 104 -6.46 -6.31 3.38
CA THR A 104 -6.92 -6.15 2.00
C THR A 104 -5.80 -5.86 1.00
N GLY A 105 -4.60 -5.51 1.48
CA GLY A 105 -3.48 -5.05 0.65
C GLY A 105 -3.40 -3.53 0.50
N ASP A 106 -4.45 -2.81 0.90
CA ASP A 106 -4.46 -1.35 0.96
C ASP A 106 -3.41 -0.85 1.95
N PHE A 107 -2.88 0.35 1.74
CA PHE A 107 -1.89 0.91 2.66
C PHE A 107 -2.02 2.43 2.81
N SER A 108 -1.54 2.92 3.96
CA SER A 108 -1.23 4.34 4.15
C SER A 108 0.17 4.54 4.69
N LEU A 109 0.83 5.61 4.28
CA LEU A 109 2.16 6.00 4.74
C LEU A 109 2.11 7.37 5.42
N VAL A 110 2.82 7.47 6.55
CA VAL A 110 3.25 8.74 7.13
C VAL A 110 4.75 8.80 7.00
N ILE A 111 5.23 9.78 6.24
CA ILE A 111 6.64 10.03 6.01
C ILE A 111 6.99 11.27 6.82
N ALA A 112 7.93 11.16 7.75
CA ALA A 112 8.49 12.26 8.51
C ALA A 112 9.90 12.56 7.98
N PRO A 113 10.07 13.49 7.02
CA PRO A 113 11.39 13.88 6.56
C PRO A 113 12.17 14.55 7.68
N ALA A 114 13.50 14.51 7.62
CA ALA A 114 14.35 15.03 8.70
C ALA A 114 14.16 16.53 8.99
N ASN A 115 13.77 17.31 7.98
CA ASN A 115 13.76 18.79 8.03
C ASN A 115 12.42 19.40 7.55
N SER A 116 11.33 18.66 7.62
CA SER A 116 10.05 19.07 7.03
C SER A 116 8.87 18.51 7.83
N ARG A 117 7.69 19.08 7.60
CA ARG A 117 6.44 18.55 8.13
C ARG A 117 6.13 17.18 7.52
N PRO A 118 5.36 16.33 8.23
CA PRO A 118 5.02 15.01 7.71
C PRO A 118 4.26 15.06 6.38
N ILE A 119 4.67 14.19 5.46
CA ILE A 119 4.00 13.89 4.20
C ILE A 119 3.12 12.66 4.41
N LYS A 120 1.93 12.66 3.79
CA LYS A 120 0.98 11.55 3.91
C LYS A 120 0.54 11.08 2.54
N LEU A 121 0.44 9.77 2.36
CA LEU A 121 -0.10 9.18 1.14
C LEU A 121 -0.77 7.83 1.38
N ASN A 122 -1.57 7.36 0.43
CA ASN A 122 -2.19 6.04 0.48
C ASN A 122 -2.29 5.37 -0.90
N SER A 123 -2.68 4.10 -0.92
CA SER A 123 -2.91 3.30 -2.14
C SER A 123 -4.02 3.83 -3.05
N PHE A 124 -4.81 4.80 -2.59
CA PHE A 124 -5.90 5.39 -3.36
C PHE A 124 -5.52 6.71 -4.04
N GLY A 125 -4.25 7.11 -4.00
CA GLY A 125 -3.75 8.31 -4.65
C GLY A 125 -3.91 9.59 -3.82
N ALA A 126 -4.28 9.49 -2.53
CA ALA A 126 -4.21 10.64 -1.65
C ALA A 126 -2.74 11.01 -1.44
N TYR A 127 -2.42 12.30 -1.52
CA TYR A 127 -1.07 12.80 -1.31
C TYR A 127 -1.10 14.22 -0.72
N PHE A 128 -0.54 14.37 0.47
CA PHE A 128 -0.43 15.64 1.18
C PHE A 128 1.04 15.96 1.44
N CYS A 129 1.52 17.06 0.86
CA CYS A 129 2.87 17.57 1.06
C CYS A 129 2.82 19.10 1.24
N PRO A 130 2.93 19.58 2.50
CA PRO A 130 2.70 20.98 2.78
C PRO A 130 3.93 21.87 2.53
N ASP A 131 5.10 21.25 2.37
CA ASP A 131 6.38 21.92 2.10
C ASP A 131 6.88 21.69 0.67
N CYS A 132 6.06 21.08 -0.21
CA CYS A 132 6.34 20.95 -1.64
C CYS A 132 6.17 22.30 -2.36
N ALA A 133 6.75 22.42 -3.56
CA ALA A 133 6.57 23.57 -4.45
C ALA A 133 6.01 23.13 -5.82
N PRO A 134 4.71 23.38 -6.12
CA PRO A 134 3.71 23.97 -5.24
C PRO A 134 3.32 23.01 -4.10
N PRO A 135 2.77 23.51 -2.98
CA PRO A 135 2.17 22.66 -1.96
C PRO A 135 1.09 21.78 -2.58
N VAL A 136 1.06 20.50 -2.20
CA VAL A 136 0.15 19.53 -2.80
C VAL A 136 -0.83 19.03 -1.74
N GLN A 137 -2.11 19.14 -2.06
CA GLN A 137 -3.20 18.44 -1.38
C GLN A 137 -4.04 17.76 -2.45
N ALA A 138 -3.68 16.51 -2.76
CA ALA A 138 -4.40 15.68 -3.72
C ALA A 138 -5.28 14.68 -2.96
N CYS A 139 -6.55 14.63 -3.34
CA CYS A 139 -7.51 13.67 -2.80
C CYS A 139 -7.32 12.33 -3.52
N GLY A 140 -7.32 11.25 -2.76
CA GLY A 140 -7.41 9.91 -3.33
C GLY A 140 -8.83 9.55 -3.74
N HIS A 141 -8.98 8.44 -4.44
CA HIS A 141 -10.28 7.81 -4.67
C HIS A 141 -10.82 7.23 -3.37
N ARG A 142 -12.13 7.34 -3.10
CA ARG A 142 -12.77 6.73 -1.91
C ARG A 142 -13.34 5.36 -2.29
N PRO A 143 -12.76 4.23 -1.85
CA PRO A 143 -13.42 2.94 -2.00
C PRO A 143 -14.49 2.79 -0.92
N SER A 144 -15.67 2.35 -1.31
CA SER A 144 -16.86 2.29 -0.44
C SER A 144 -16.76 1.27 0.70
N TRP A 145 -15.78 0.36 0.67
CA TRP A 145 -15.62 -0.74 1.62
C TRP A 145 -14.51 -0.50 2.67
N VAL A 146 -13.82 0.63 2.63
CA VAL A 146 -12.73 0.93 3.57
C VAL A 146 -13.31 1.53 4.86
N PRO A 147 -13.10 0.92 6.05
CA PRO A 147 -13.63 1.40 7.32
C PRO A 147 -13.17 2.84 7.65
N HIS A 148 -14.03 3.65 8.28
CA HIS A 148 -13.70 5.02 8.69
C HIS A 148 -12.43 5.11 9.55
N SER A 149 -12.09 4.05 10.31
CA SER A 149 -10.86 3.98 11.12
C SER A 149 -9.55 3.87 10.32
N VAL A 150 -9.64 3.66 9.01
CA VAL A 150 -8.52 3.55 8.05
C VAL A 150 -8.34 4.85 7.27
N HIS A 151 -9.39 5.66 7.23
CA HIS A 151 -9.35 6.98 6.64
C HIS A 151 -8.67 7.93 7.62
N TRP A 152 -7.75 8.72 7.08
CA TRP A 152 -7.27 9.89 7.78
C TRP A 152 -8.35 10.96 7.65
N ASP A 153 -9.46 10.82 8.39
CA ASP A 153 -10.60 11.75 8.51
C ASP A 153 -10.19 13.15 9.04
N ASN A 154 -8.88 13.45 9.08
CA ASN A 154 -8.31 14.76 9.40
C ASN A 154 -7.60 15.41 8.18
N PHE A 155 -7.59 14.76 7.01
CA PHE A 155 -7.09 15.32 5.75
C PHE A 155 -8.19 15.30 4.69
N ASP A 156 -9.40 15.66 5.14
CA ASP A 156 -10.49 16.03 4.26
C ASP A 156 -10.00 17.15 3.34
N CYS A 157 -9.76 16.76 2.10
CA CYS A 157 -10.13 17.62 0.99
C CYS A 157 -11.51 18.22 1.32
N PRO A 158 -11.74 19.52 1.07
CA PRO A 158 -12.87 20.33 1.54
C PRO A 158 -14.32 19.78 1.46
N CYS A 159 -14.57 18.56 0.98
CA CYS A 159 -15.89 18.03 0.65
C CYS A 159 -16.24 16.67 1.27
N THR A 160 -15.43 16.06 2.14
CA THR A 160 -15.92 14.94 2.96
C THR A 160 -16.26 15.41 4.36
N VAL A 161 -17.56 15.53 4.60
CA VAL A 161 -18.14 15.66 5.94
C VAL A 161 -17.94 14.32 6.65
N THR A 162 -17.07 14.25 7.66
CA THR A 162 -17.35 13.76 9.04
C THR A 162 -16.06 13.56 9.85
N GLY A 163 -15.66 14.60 10.60
CA GLY A 163 -14.67 14.58 11.69
C GLY A 163 -14.87 15.82 12.57
N PRO A 164 -14.47 15.85 13.87
CA PRO A 164 -14.81 16.94 14.78
C PRO A 164 -14.27 18.29 14.28
N PRO A 165 -15.04 19.39 14.43
CA PRO A 165 -14.84 20.61 13.66
C PRO A 165 -13.56 21.33 14.08
N VAL A 166 -12.61 21.46 13.16
CA VAL A 166 -11.48 22.38 13.29
C VAL A 166 -11.45 23.34 12.11
N GLN A 167 -12.21 24.44 12.27
CA GLN A 167 -11.98 25.84 11.85
C GLN A 167 -11.24 26.23 10.55
N TYR A 168 -11.09 25.38 9.54
CA TYR A 168 -10.62 25.83 8.22
C TYR A 168 -11.80 26.00 7.26
N ALA A 169 -12.30 27.24 7.19
CA ALA A 169 -13.32 27.66 6.23
C ALA A 169 -12.80 27.46 4.81
N CYS A 170 -13.47 26.60 4.05
CA CYS A 170 -13.22 26.44 2.63
C CYS A 170 -14.10 27.44 1.87
N GLU A 171 -13.54 28.54 1.40
CA GLU A 171 -14.16 29.33 0.35
C GLU A 171 -13.96 28.61 -1.00
N PRO A 172 -15.03 28.36 -1.78
CA PRO A 172 -14.88 27.92 -3.16
C PRO A 172 -14.39 29.11 -4.04
N PRO A 173 -13.74 28.85 -5.19
CA PRO A 173 -13.51 29.89 -6.19
C PRO A 173 -14.83 30.45 -6.75
#